data_AF-A0A067QYH7-F1
#
_entry.id   AF-A0A067QYH7-F1
#
_cell.length_a   1.000
_cell.length_b   1.000
_cell.length_c   1.000
_cell.angle_alpha   90.00
_cell.angle_beta   90.00
_cell.angle_gamma   90.00
#
_symmetry.space_group_name_H-M   'P 1'
#
loop_
_entity.id
_entity.type
_entity.pdbx_description
1 polymer ?
#
loop_
_entity_poly.entity_id
_entity_poly.type
_entity_poly.pdbx_seq_one_letter_code
_entity_poly.pdbx_strand_id
1 'polypeptide(L)'
;MALILYKDEVFLYYKLITEDRNWHIFLQKAGITQQHFNYSITLSTGLPVNDSISTFSVSDISNQFECIYRNSFTCAEWSLQHYISGNEVNMTVTIEARSWY
;
A
#
# COMPACT_ATOMS: atom_id res chain seq x y z
N MET A 1 -0.78 -11.51 -3.61
CA MET A 1 -1.98 -10.73 -3.95
C MET A 1 -3.07 -11.09 -2.96
N ALA A 2 -3.90 -10.11 -2.54
CA ALA A 2 -5.04 -10.37 -1.66
C ALA A 2 -6.27 -9.56 -2.10
N LEU A 3 -7.46 -10.12 -1.91
CA LEU A 3 -8.74 -9.44 -2.07
C LEU A 3 -9.24 -9.01 -0.69
N ILE A 4 -9.66 -7.76 -0.57
CA ILE A 4 -10.08 -7.15 0.70
C ILE A 4 -11.47 -6.57 0.49
N LEU A 5 -12.42 -6.90 1.36
CA LEU A 5 -13.75 -6.30 1.40
C LEU A 5 -13.79 -5.27 2.54
N TYR A 6 -14.09 -4.02 2.22
CA TYR A 6 -14.20 -2.95 3.22
C TYR A 6 -15.17 -1.87 2.73
N LYS A 7 -16.13 -1.48 3.60
CA LYS A 7 -17.17 -0.47 3.28
C LYS A 7 -17.87 -0.71 1.93
N ASP A 8 -18.32 -1.94 1.71
CA ASP A 8 -19.01 -2.38 0.48
C ASP A 8 -18.21 -2.20 -0.81
N GLU A 9 -16.90 -1.97 -0.71
CA GLU A 9 -15.97 -1.90 -1.82
C GLU A 9 -15.00 -3.09 -1.77
N VAL A 10 -14.60 -3.56 -2.95
CA VAL A 10 -13.60 -4.63 -3.09
C VAL A 10 -12.28 -4.01 -3.53
N PHE A 11 -11.23 -4.30 -2.78
CA PHE A 11 -9.87 -3.87 -3.06
C PHE A 11 -8.98 -5.04 -3.44
N LEU A 12 -8.10 -4.80 -4.38
CA LEU A 12 -7.06 -5.73 -4.80
C LEU A 12 -5.71 -5.19 -4.34
N TYR A 13 -5.12 -5.90 -3.38
CA TYR A 13 -3.81 -5.60 -2.83
C TYR A 13 -2.72 -6.34 -3.60
N TYR A 14 -1.74 -5.57 -4.05
CA TYR A 14 -0.55 -6.07 -4.72
C TYR A 14 0.70 -5.74 -3.92
N LYS A 15 1.53 -6.77 -3.72
CA LYS A 15 2.91 -6.66 -3.27
C LYS A 15 3.77 -7.37 -4.32
N LEU A 16 4.51 -6.59 -5.09
CA LEU A 16 5.45 -7.07 -6.10
C LEU A 16 6.87 -6.85 -5.56
N ILE A 17 7.70 -7.88 -5.67
CA ILE A 17 9.13 -7.78 -5.43
C ILE A 17 9.80 -8.09 -6.76
N THR A 18 10.51 -7.11 -7.31
CA THR A 18 11.19 -7.23 -8.61
C THR A 18 12.54 -7.94 -8.46
N GLU A 19 13.17 -8.30 -9.59
CA GLU A 19 14.47 -8.99 -9.60
C GLU A 19 15.60 -8.17 -8.96
N ASP A 20 15.56 -6.85 -9.11
CA ASP A 20 16.45 -5.89 -8.46
C ASP A 20 16.06 -5.60 -7.00
N ARG A 21 15.15 -6.41 -6.44
CA ARG A 21 14.70 -6.39 -5.04
C ARG A 21 14.02 -5.09 -4.62
N ASN A 22 13.40 -4.39 -5.55
CA ASN A 22 12.50 -3.29 -5.22
C ASN A 22 11.12 -3.83 -4.84
N TRP A 23 10.58 -3.29 -3.75
CA TRP A 23 9.24 -3.58 -3.27
C TRP A 23 8.29 -2.54 -3.82
N HIS A 24 7.25 -3.00 -4.51
CA HIS A 24 6.16 -2.18 -5.01
C HIS A 24 4.86 -2.63 -4.37
N ILE A 25 4.16 -1.70 -3.72
CA ILE A 25 2.92 -1.98 -3.03
C ILE A 25 1.88 -0.95 -3.43
N PHE A 26 0.73 -1.46 -3.88
CA PHE A 26 -0.40 -0.62 -4.26
C PHE A 26 -1.72 -1.34 -4.07
N LEU A 27 -2.79 -0.55 -3.98
CA LEU A 27 -4.16 -1.03 -3.98
C LEU A 27 -4.93 -0.45 -5.16
N GLN A 28 -5.75 -1.31 -5.75
CA GLN A 28 -6.80 -0.91 -6.68
C GLN A 28 -8.16 -1.23 -6.08
N LYS A 29 -9.19 -0.44 -6.40
CA LYS A 29 -10.59 -0.77 -6.07
C LYS A 29 -11.34 -1.26 -7.31
N ALA A 30 -12.29 -2.18 -7.10
CA ALA A 30 -13.13 -2.72 -8.17
C ALA A 30 -14.10 -1.67 -8.73
N GLY A 31 -14.40 -0.62 -7.96
CA GLY A 31 -15.26 0.48 -8.38
C GLY A 31 -16.74 0.19 -8.16
N ILE A 32 -17.06 -0.64 -7.16
CA ILE A 32 -18.45 -0.94 -6.75
C ILE A 32 -19.11 0.31 -6.16
N THR A 33 -18.32 1.14 -5.48
CA THR A 33 -18.75 2.38 -4.84
C THR A 33 -18.11 3.60 -5.52
N GLN A 34 -18.81 4.74 -5.46
CA GLN A 34 -18.25 6.05 -5.84
C GLN A 34 -17.36 6.65 -4.75
N GLN A 35 -17.12 5.93 -3.64
CA GLN A 35 -16.32 6.44 -2.54
C GLN A 35 -14.84 6.49 -2.92
N HIS A 36 -14.17 7.58 -2.55
CA HIS A 36 -12.73 7.71 -2.71
C HIS A 36 -12.02 7.21 -1.45
N PHE A 37 -10.88 6.55 -1.66
CA PHE A 37 -10.10 5.96 -0.58
C PHE A 37 -8.64 6.38 -0.69
N ASN A 38 -7.99 6.50 0.45
CA ASN A 38 -6.55 6.49 0.56
C ASN A 38 -6.11 5.15 1.15
N TYR A 39 -4.86 4.79 0.89
CA TYR A 39 -4.18 3.77 1.65
C TYR A 39 -2.87 4.31 2.19
N SER A 40 -2.48 3.85 3.38
CA SER A 40 -1.21 4.19 4.01
C SER A 40 -0.41 2.91 4.23
N ILE A 41 0.88 2.98 3.93
CA ILE A 41 1.86 1.95 4.28
C ILE A 41 2.64 2.47 5.48
N THR A 42 2.60 1.72 6.58
CA THR A 42 3.41 1.96 7.76
C THR A 42 4.46 0.87 7.88
N LEU A 43 5.74 1.25 7.84
CA LEU A 43 6.85 0.38 8.19
C LEU A 43 7.22 0.64 9.65
N SER A 44 7.14 -0.40 10.48
CA SER A 44 7.39 -0.25 11.92
C SER A 44 8.67 -0.92 12.36
N THR A 45 9.40 -0.25 13.24
CA THR A 45 10.56 -0.81 13.95
C THR A 45 10.16 -1.48 15.28
N GLY A 46 8.86 -1.49 15.61
CA GLY A 46 8.34 -1.89 16.93
C GLY A 46 8.36 -0.75 17.96
N LEU A 47 8.95 0.40 17.63
CA LEU A 47 8.92 1.63 18.42
C LEU A 47 8.19 2.72 17.61
N PRO A 48 7.02 3.23 18.06
CA PRO A 48 6.15 4.11 17.27
C PRO A 48 6.81 5.38 16.71
N VAL A 49 7.85 5.87 17.38
CA VAL A 49 8.52 7.15 17.04
C VAL A 49 9.33 7.05 15.74
N ASN A 50 9.67 5.84 15.29
CA ASN A 50 10.54 5.61 14.14
C ASN A 50 9.79 5.00 12.94
N ASP A 51 8.45 4.96 13.01
CA ASP A 51 7.65 4.40 11.93
C ASP A 51 7.67 5.32 10.72
N SER A 52 7.86 4.74 9.54
CA SER A 52 7.72 5.47 8.27
C SER A 52 6.32 5.28 7.73
N ILE A 53 5.62 6.38 7.46
CA ILE A 53 4.25 6.38 6.95
C ILE A 53 4.24 7.03 5.57
N SER A 54 3.72 6.31 4.58
CA SER A 54 3.51 6.82 3.23
C SER A 54 2.05 6.64 2.81
N THR A 55 1.39 7.72 2.42
CA THR A 55 -0.03 7.73 2.04
C THR A 55 -0.22 7.95 0.55
N PHE A 56 -1.12 7.18 -0.05
CA PHE A 56 -1.41 7.17 -1.48
C PHE A 56 -2.91 7.15 -1.72
N SER A 57 -3.33 7.58 -2.91
CA SER A 57 -4.73 7.44 -3.33
C SER A 57 -4.96 6.06 -3.91
N VAL A 58 -6.05 5.39 -3.53
CA VAL A 58 -6.45 4.13 -4.15
C VAL A 58 -6.90 4.42 -5.58
N SER A 59 -6.37 3.66 -6.54
CA SER A 59 -6.72 3.79 -7.96
C SER A 59 -7.87 2.85 -8.33
N ASP A 60 -8.62 3.17 -9.38
CA ASP A 60 -9.60 2.22 -9.94
C ASP A 60 -8.90 1.06 -10.65
N ILE A 61 -9.55 -0.11 -10.70
CA ILE A 61 -9.03 -1.27 -11.42
C ILE A 61 -8.92 -1.04 -12.93
N SER A 62 -9.72 -0.11 -13.46
CA SER A 62 -9.70 0.32 -14.86
C SER A 62 -8.50 1.22 -15.20
N ASN A 63 -7.78 1.75 -14.21
CA ASN A 63 -6.60 2.58 -14.46
C ASN A 63 -5.47 1.74 -15.05
N GLN A 64 -4.73 2.32 -15.98
CA GLN A 64 -3.55 1.68 -16.57
C GLN A 64 -2.48 1.42 -15.50
N PHE A 65 -1.85 0.25 -15.59
CA PHE A 65 -0.89 -0.22 -14.59
C PHE A 65 0.31 0.72 -14.40
N GLU A 66 0.77 1.38 -15.47
CA GLU A 66 1.87 2.36 -15.40
C GLU A 66 1.55 3.56 -14.51
N CYS A 67 0.30 4.05 -14.54
CA CYS A 67 -0.14 5.15 -13.69
C CYS A 67 -0.13 4.75 -12.21
N ILE A 68 -0.47 3.49 -11.93
CA ILE A 68 -0.52 2.94 -10.58
C ILE A 68 0.89 2.82 -10.00
N TYR A 69 1.82 2.32 -10.81
CA TYR A 69 3.21 2.15 -10.41
C TYR A 69 3.85 3.48 -9.97
N ARG A 70 3.57 4.58 -10.67
CA ARG A 70 4.07 5.92 -10.32
C ARG A 70 3.49 6.48 -9.02
N ASN A 71 2.31 6.01 -8.61
CA ASN A 71 1.61 6.45 -7.40
C ASN A 71 1.47 5.29 -6.40
N SER A 72 2.53 4.51 -6.29
CA SER A 72 2.63 3.35 -5.40
C SER A 72 3.74 3.54 -4.38
N PHE A 73 3.64 2.80 -3.28
CA PHE A 73 4.78 2.64 -2.41
C PHE A 73 5.87 1.88 -3.16
N THR A 74 7.03 2.50 -3.31
CA THR A 74 8.22 1.91 -3.94
C THR A 74 9.39 2.08 -3.00
N CYS A 75 10.07 0.99 -2.68
CA CYS A 75 11.21 1.01 -1.77
C CYS A 75 12.22 -0.07 -2.13
N ALA A 76 13.51 0.27 -2.12
CA ALA A 76 14.56 -0.71 -2.32
C ALA A 76 14.76 -1.55 -1.04
N GLU A 77 15.07 -2.84 -1.19
CA GLU A 77 15.27 -3.74 -0.04
C GLU A 77 16.27 -3.19 0.99
N TRP A 78 17.36 -2.54 0.54
CA TRP A 78 18.35 -1.96 1.45
C TRP A 78 17.78 -0.86 2.35
N SER A 79 16.78 -0.10 1.88
CA SER A 79 16.11 0.92 2.68
C SER A 79 15.15 0.31 3.71
N LEU A 80 14.75 -0.95 3.54
CA LEU A 80 13.91 -1.69 4.47
C LEU A 80 14.70 -2.28 5.65
N GLN A 81 16.04 -2.30 5.60
CA GLN A 81 16.88 -2.96 6.60
C GLN A 81 16.60 -2.50 8.04
N HIS A 82 16.28 -1.22 8.23
CA HIS A 82 15.96 -0.67 9.55
C HIS A 82 14.63 -1.16 10.14
N TYR A 83 13.77 -1.75 9.31
CA TYR A 83 12.43 -2.24 9.67
C TYR A 83 12.35 -3.77 9.69
N ILE A 84 13.47 -4.47 9.48
CA ILE A 84 13.56 -5.93 9.56
C ILE A 84 13.78 -6.33 11.01
N SER A 85 12.88 -7.16 11.53
CA SER A 85 13.03 -7.85 12.82
C SER A 85 13.14 -9.35 12.56
N GLY A 86 14.32 -9.92 12.83
CA GLY A 86 14.62 -11.29 12.41
C GLY A 86 14.65 -11.41 10.89
N ASN A 87 13.69 -12.15 10.32
CA ASN A 87 13.54 -12.34 8.87
C ASN A 87 12.24 -11.72 8.31
N GLU A 88 11.58 -10.86 9.09
CA GLU A 88 10.28 -10.28 8.73
C GLU A 88 10.33 -8.76 8.75
N VAL A 89 9.59 -8.13 7.83
CA VAL A 89 9.33 -6.69 7.85
C VAL A 89 7.95 -6.48 8.45
N ASN A 90 7.87 -5.73 9.54
CA ASN A 90 6.59 -5.39 10.14
C ASN A 90 5.96 -4.22 9.37
N MET A 91 4.98 -4.55 8.53
CA MET A 91 4.34 -3.60 7.63
C MET A 91 2.82 -3.66 7.78
N THR A 92 2.23 -2.50 8.02
CA THR A 92 0.78 -2.33 8.10
C THR A 92 0.27 -1.59 6.88
N VAL A 93 -0.83 -2.08 6.32
CA VAL A 93 -1.54 -1.44 5.21
C VAL A 93 -2.89 -1.01 5.73
N THR A 94 -3.11 0.30 5.81
CA THR A 94 -4.37 0.87 6.28
C THR A 94 -5.15 1.42 5.10
N ILE A 95 -6.44 1.11 5.00
CA ILE A 95 -7.35 1.67 3.99
C ILE A 95 -8.32 2.61 4.71
N GLU A 96 -8.44 3.83 4.21
CA GLU A 96 -9.29 4.85 4.81
C GLU A 96 -10.16 5.51 3.72
N ALA A 97 -11.45 5.63 4.01
CA ALA A 97 -12.33 6.43 3.16
C ALA A 97 -11.95 7.91 3.29
N ARG A 98 -11.89 8.63 2.18
CA ARG A 98 -11.79 10.09 2.21
C ARG A 98 -13.09 10.68 2.74
N SER A 99 -12.99 11.44 3.82
CA SER A 99 -14.06 12.31 4.30
C SER A 99 -14.12 13.56 3.42
N TRP A 100 -15.31 13.92 2.96
CA TRP A 100 -15.54 15.19 2.29
C TRP A 100 -15.48 16.31 3.35
N TYR A 101 -14.53 17.21 3.22
CA TYR A 101 -14.57 18.54 3.84
C TYR A 101 -14.62 19.58 2.74
#